data_AF-A0A8T5E790-F1
#
_entry.id   AF-A0A8T5E790-F1
#
_cell.length_a   1.000
_cell.length_b   1.000
_cell.length_c   1.000
_cell.angle_alpha   90.00
_cell.angle_beta   90.00
_cell.angle_gamma   90.00
#
_symmetry.space_group_name_H-M   'P 1'
#
loop_
_entity.id
_entity.type
_entity.pdbx_description
1 polymer ?
#
loop_
_entity_poly.entity_id
_entity_poly.type
_entity_poly.pdbx_seq_one_letter_code
_entity_poly.pdbx_strand_id
1 'polypeptide(L)' 'ERDVKGMYAKARRGEIKGFTGIDDPYEAPEKADLVIDTEHEPLSDSANKVKDFLNERNLL' A
#
# COMPACT_ATOMS: atom_id res chain seq x y z
N GLU A 1 3.41 -14.73 1.69
CA GLU A 1 3.66 -13.33 2.09
C GLU A 1 3.98 -12.55 0.83
N ARG A 2 3.32 -11.42 0.56
CA ARG A 2 3.21 -10.92 -0.84
C ARG A 2 4.57 -10.52 -1.43
N ASP A 3 5.09 -11.37 -2.32
CA ASP A 3 6.19 -11.10 -3.26
C ASP A 3 5.81 -11.61 -4.66
N VAL A 4 4.77 -10.99 -5.24
CA VAL A 4 4.15 -11.42 -6.52
C VAL A 4 5.16 -11.46 -7.67
N LYS A 5 6.25 -10.69 -7.58
CA LYS A 5 7.25 -10.54 -8.64
C LYS A 5 8.67 -10.98 -8.23
N GLY A 6 8.85 -11.53 -7.02
CA GLY A 6 10.17 -11.93 -6.52
C GLY A 6 11.10 -10.77 -6.13
N MET A 7 10.58 -9.54 -6.02
CA MET A 7 11.37 -8.32 -5.80
C MET A 7 11.87 -8.22 -4.36
N TYR A 8 11.03 -8.56 -3.38
CA TYR A 8 11.45 -8.57 -1.97
C TYR A 8 12.55 -9.62 -1.75
N ALA A 9 12.43 -10.79 -2.36
CA ALA A 9 13.46 -11.81 -2.29
C ALA A 9 14.80 -11.35 -2.89
N LYS A 10 14.79 -10.63 -4.02
CA LYS A 10 16.00 -10.06 -4.64
C LYS A 10 16.64 -8.97 -3.79
N ALA A 11 15.84 -8.06 -3.26
CA ALA A 11 16.30 -6.99 -2.39
C ALA A 11 16.93 -7.55 -1.09
N ARG A 12 16.31 -8.56 -0.46
CA ARG A 12 16.90 -9.24 0.71
C ARG A 12 18.23 -9.94 0.41
N ARG A 13 18.49 -10.33 -0.84
CA ARG A 13 19.79 -10.87 -1.29
C ARG A 13 20.81 -9.78 -1.69
N GLY A 14 20.45 -8.50 -1.60
CA GLY A 14 21.31 -7.38 -1.96
C GLY A 14 21.44 -7.12 -3.46
N GLU A 15 20.60 -7.77 -4.29
CA GLU A 15 20.58 -7.57 -5.75
C GLU A 15 19.92 -6.25 -6.16
N ILE A 16 19.06 -5.71 -5.29
CA ILE A 16 18.38 -4.42 -5.46
C ILE A 16 18.74 -3.57 -4.24
N LYS A 17 19.24 -2.36 -4.49
CA LYS A 17 19.52 -1.34 -3.45
C LYS A 17 18.44 -0.28 -3.47
N GLY A 18 18.25 0.40 -2.33
CA GLY A 18 17.24 1.43 -2.15
C GLY A 18 15.81 0.87 -2.21
N PHE A 19 15.62 -0.36 -1.73
CA PHE A 19 14.34 -1.02 -1.70
C PHE A 19 13.56 -0.60 -0.45
N THR A 20 12.48 0.14 -0.68
CA THR A 20 11.60 0.64 0.39
C THR A 20 11.03 -0.52 1.24
N GLY A 21 11.15 -0.39 2.56
CA GLY A 21 10.78 -1.42 3.53
C GLY A 21 11.85 -2.48 3.81
N ILE A 22 13.03 -2.39 3.19
CA ILE A 22 14.20 -3.23 3.48
C ILE A 22 15.39 -2.36 3.88
N ASP A 23 15.99 -1.66 2.92
CA ASP A 23 17.17 -0.81 3.12
C ASP A 23 16.84 0.70 3.03
N ASP A 24 15.72 1.06 2.40
CA ASP A 24 15.15 2.41 2.48
C ASP A 24 13.88 2.42 3.35
N PRO A 25 13.67 3.43 4.21
CA PRO A 25 12.46 3.55 5.02
C PRO A 25 11.23 3.92 4.18
N TYR A 26 10.06 3.48 4.61
CA TYR A 26 8.78 4.02 4.14
C TYR A 26 8.30 5.09 5.11
N GLU A 27 8.02 6.29 4.60
CA GLU A 27 7.43 7.37 5.37
C GLU A 27 5.91 7.39 5.17
N ALA A 28 5.17 6.91 6.16
CA ALA A 28 3.71 6.93 6.11
C ALA A 28 3.18 8.38 6.07
N PRO A 29 2.11 8.67 5.32
CA PRO A 29 1.55 10.02 5.26
C PRO A 29 1.09 10.50 6.64
N GLU A 30 1.53 11.68 7.08
CA GLU A 30 1.12 12.26 8.37
C GLU A 30 -0.38 12.62 8.39
N LYS A 31 -0.93 13.01 7.24
CA LYS A 31 -2.33 13.43 7.07
C LYS A 31 -2.92 12.80 5.81
N ALA A 32 -3.14 11.49 5.86
CA ALA A 32 -3.86 10.81 4.79
C ALA A 32 -5.32 11.23 4.79
N ASP A 33 -5.87 11.53 3.60
CA ASP A 33 -7.31 11.79 3.46
C ASP A 33 -8.17 10.54 3.70
N LEU A 34 -7.64 9.37 3.32
CA LEU A 34 -8.26 8.05 3.49
C LEU A 34 -7.16 7.01 3.71
N VAL A 35 -7.37 6.09 4.64
CA VAL A 35 -6.47 4.95 4.92
C VAL A 35 -7.21 3.65 4.66
N ILE A 36 -6.57 2.75 3.92
CA ILE A 36 -7.09 1.45 3.47
C ILE A 36 -6.17 0.36 4.03
N ASP A 37 -6.69 -0.50 4.91
CA ASP A 37 -5.92 -1.57 5.54
C ASP A 37 -6.06 -2.87 4.76
N THR A 38 -5.27 -2.98 3.69
CA THR A 38 -5.32 -4.12 2.77
C THR A 38 -4.86 -5.46 3.37
N GLU A 39 -4.30 -5.46 4.58
CA GLU A 39 -3.91 -6.68 5.28
C GLU A 39 -5.11 -7.31 6.00
N HIS A 40 -5.99 -6.47 6.54
CA HIS A 40 -7.12 -6.92 7.38
C HIS A 40 -8.48 -6.82 6.69
N GLU A 41 -8.57 -6.28 5.47
CA GLU A 41 -9.83 -6.14 4.75
C GLU A 41 -9.83 -6.80 3.36
N PRO A 42 -10.97 -7.35 2.91
CA PRO A 42 -11.13 -7.84 1.54
C PRO A 42 -11.01 -6.72 0.51
N LEU A 43 -10.54 -7.08 -0.70
CA LEU A 43 -10.42 -6.14 -1.83
C LEU A 43 -11.73 -5.40 -2.14
N SER A 44 -12.88 -6.07 -2.06
CA SER A 44 -14.19 -5.46 -2.29
C SER A 44 -14.45 -4.32 -1.32
N ASP A 45 -14.05 -4.49 -0.06
CA ASP A 45 -14.36 -3.58 1.02
C ASP A 45 -13.41 -2.37 0.94
N SER A 46 -12.13 -2.60 0.67
CA SER A 46 -11.17 -1.54 0.31
C SER A 46 -11.68 -0.67 -0.83
N ALA A 47 -12.15 -1.30 -1.92
CA ALA A 47 -12.62 -0.59 -3.11
C ALA A 47 -13.89 0.21 -2.84
N ASN A 48 -14.82 -0.33 -2.05
CA ASN A 48 -16.03 0.39 -1.66
C ASN A 48 -15.72 1.58 -0.76
N LYS A 49 -14.83 1.44 0.22
CA LYS A 49 -14.37 2.58 1.05
C LYS A 49 -13.84 3.75 0.23
N VAL A 50 -13.08 3.46 -0.83
CA VAL A 50 -12.58 4.50 -1.75
C VAL A 50 -13.74 5.16 -2.50
N LYS A 51 -14.71 4.39 -3.01
CA LYS A 51 -15.88 4.94 -3.72
C LYS A 51 -16.73 5.82 -2.81
N ASP A 52 -17.03 5.36 -1.61
CA ASP A 52 -17.87 6.07 -0.65
C ASP A 52 -17.23 7.41 -0.27
N PHE A 53 -15.92 7.39 0.02
CA PHE A 53 -15.13 8.58 0.27
C PHE A 53 -15.17 9.61 -0.88
N LEU A 54 -15.12 9.15 -2.14
CA LEU A 54 -15.21 10.04 -3.30
C LEU A 54 -16.62 10.63 -3.46
N ASN A 55 -17.67 9.81 -3.26
CA ASN A 55 -19.07 10.24 -3.31
C ASN A 55 -19.37 11.30 -2.25
N GLU A 56 -18.93 11.11 -1.00
CA GLU A 56 -19.13 12.06 0.11
C GLU A 56 -18.51 13.44 -0.18
N ARG A 57 -17.43 13.46 -0.98
CA ARG A 57 -16.73 14.68 -1.39
C ARG A 57 -17.24 15.23 -2.73
N ASN A 58 -18.25 14.61 -3.34
CA ASN A 58 -18.78 14.95 -4.66
C ASN A 58 -17.69 14.95 -5.75
N LEU A 59 -16.77 13.98 -5.68
CA LEU A 59 -15.65 13.80 -6.62
C LEU A 59 -15.91 12.67 -7.63
N LEU A 60 -17.07 12.04 -7.55
CA LEU A 60 -17.50 10.93 -8.42
C LEU A 60 -18.86 11.24 -9.06
#